data_AF-X1CER4-F1
#
_entry.id   AF-X1CER4-F1
#
_cell.length_a   1.000
_cell.length_b   1.000
_cell.length_c   1.000
_cell.angle_alpha   90.00
_cell.angle_beta   90.00
_cell.angle_gamma   90.00
#
_symmetry.space_group_name_H-M   'P 1'
#
loop_
_entity.id
_entity.type
_entity.pdbx_description
1 polymer ?
#
loop_
_entity_poly.entity_id
_entity_poly.type
_entity_poly.pdbx_seq_one_letter_code
_entity_poly.pdbx_strand_id
1 'polypeptide(L)'
;MKAIIYCEESQAVTIALRNKNIEAYSCDLKNCSGGFPEWHIKDNALNNLTGYNFAGAHPVCKYLTNSGVGWLARVKPTKGYDWSDKYKIYINW
;
A
#
# COMPACT_ATOMS: atom_id res chain seq x y z
N MET A 1 17.87 3.73 17.01
CA MET A 1 16.45 3.35 16.85
C MET A 1 16.33 2.55 15.58
N LYS A 2 15.60 1.43 15.63
CA LYS A 2 15.37 0.55 14.48
C LYS A 2 13.94 0.71 13.95
N ALA A 3 13.79 0.87 12.65
CA ALA A 3 12.50 1.08 11.99
C ALA A 3 12.29 0.09 10.83
N ILE A 4 11.04 -0.27 10.58
CA ILE A 4 10.64 -1.04 9.40
C ILE A 4 9.51 -0.34 8.66
N ILE A 5 9.60 -0.30 7.33
CA ILE A 5 8.59 0.28 6.44
C ILE A 5 8.06 -0.84 5.54
N TYR A 6 6.81 -1.25 5.76
CA TYR A 6 6.15 -2.30 5.01
C TYR A 6 5.47 -1.77 3.73
N CYS A 7 5.30 -2.69 2.77
CA CYS A 7 4.76 -2.39 1.45
C CYS A 7 5.56 -1.29 0.75
N GLU A 8 6.89 -1.37 0.85
CA GLU A 8 7.79 -0.34 0.37
C GLU A 8 8.95 -0.94 -0.42
N GLU A 9 8.77 -1.01 -1.73
CA GLU A 9 9.76 -1.47 -2.70
C GLU A 9 10.70 -0.34 -3.16
N SER A 10 10.22 0.91 -3.09
CA SER A 10 10.89 2.11 -3.61
C SER A 10 11.94 2.71 -2.67
N GLN A 11 11.93 2.34 -1.40
CA GLN A 11 12.85 2.85 -0.37
C GLN A 11 12.79 4.37 -0.11
N ALA A 12 11.81 5.09 -0.66
CA ALA A 12 11.68 6.54 -0.46
C ALA A 12 11.65 6.94 1.03
N VAL A 13 10.86 6.24 1.86
CA VAL A 13 10.76 6.53 3.30
C VAL A 13 11.98 5.96 4.03
N THR A 14 12.41 4.76 3.66
CA THR A 14 13.59 4.10 4.23
C THR A 14 14.86 4.96 4.07
N ILE A 15 15.08 5.54 2.88
CA ILE A 15 16.18 6.46 2.58
C ILE A 15 16.06 7.75 3.40
N ALA A 16 14.86 8.35 3.48
CA ALA A 16 14.65 9.57 4.25
C ALA A 16 14.94 9.38 5.75
N LEU A 17 14.59 8.21 6.32
CA LEU A 17 14.92 7.84 7.69
C LEU A 17 16.42 7.61 7.88
N ARG A 18 17.09 6.92 6.95
CA ARG A 18 18.53 6.71 7.00
C ARG A 18 19.34 7.99 6.89
N ASN A 19 18.88 8.96 6.10
CA ASN A 19 19.46 10.32 6.05
C ASN A 19 19.36 11.06 7.40
N LYS A 20 18.48 10.61 8.30
CA LYS A 20 18.37 11.10 9.68
C LYS A 20 19.12 10.20 10.69
N ASN A 21 20.01 9.32 10.23
CA ASN A 21 20.75 8.35 11.03
C ASN A 21 19.87 7.34 11.79
N ILE A 22 18.69 7.02 11.24
CA ILE A 22 17.81 5.96 11.77
C ILE A 22 18.12 4.66 11.02
N GLU A 23 18.29 3.56 11.76
CA GLU A 23 18.47 2.22 11.18
C GLU A 23 17.13 1.70 10.65
N ALA A 24 16.79 2.07 9.41
CA ALA A 24 15.53 1.72 8.77
C ALA A 24 15.68 0.60 7.74
N TYR A 25 14.65 -0.23 7.62
CA TYR A 25 14.55 -1.30 6.62
C TYR A 25 13.24 -1.18 5.85
N SER A 26 13.31 -1.44 4.55
CA SER A 26 12.14 -1.57 3.67
C SER A 26 11.71 -3.04 3.59
N CYS A 27 10.41 -3.32 3.54
CA CYS A 27 9.88 -4.67 3.40
C CYS A 27 8.74 -4.72 2.38
N ASP A 28 8.87 -5.53 1.34
CA ASP A 28 7.86 -5.73 0.30
C ASP A 28 7.95 -7.13 -0.31
N LEU A 29 6.91 -7.58 -1.01
CA LEU A 29 6.94 -8.82 -1.79
C LEU A 29 7.69 -8.66 -3.13
N LYS A 30 7.75 -7.43 -3.65
CA LYS A 30 8.46 -7.09 -4.88
C LYS A 30 9.96 -7.01 -4.64
N ASN A 31 10.73 -7.01 -5.74
CA ASN A 31 12.15 -6.71 -5.65
C ASN A 31 12.36 -5.23 -5.32
N CYS A 32 13.45 -4.94 -4.62
CA CYS A 32 13.90 -3.58 -4.37
C CYS A 32 14.05 -2.78 -5.67
N SER A 33 13.52 -1.55 -5.67
CA SER A 33 13.69 -0.57 -6.74
C SER A 33 14.38 0.73 -6.29
N GLY A 34 14.59 0.89 -4.97
CA GLY A 34 15.18 2.08 -4.35
C GLY A 34 16.72 2.15 -4.35
N GLY A 35 17.39 1.12 -4.86
CA GLY A 35 18.84 1.11 -5.07
C GLY A 35 19.68 0.54 -3.91
N PHE A 36 19.06 0.19 -2.78
CA PHE A 36 19.76 -0.35 -1.60
C PHE A 36 19.18 -1.73 -1.21
N PRO A 37 19.45 -2.78 -2.00
CA PRO A 37 18.93 -4.13 -1.74
C PRO A 37 19.32 -4.68 -0.36
N GLU A 38 20.41 -4.21 0.23
CA GLU A 38 20.87 -4.58 1.56
C GLU A 38 20.01 -4.03 2.71
N TRP A 39 19.16 -3.03 2.43
CA TRP A 39 18.15 -2.52 3.38
C TRP A 39 16.76 -3.10 3.10
N HIS A 40 16.65 -4.01 2.13
CA HIS A 40 15.37 -4.51 1.63
C HIS A 40 15.12 -5.97 2.04
N ILE A 41 14.06 -6.16 2.82
CA ILE A 41 13.55 -7.45 3.24
C ILE A 41 12.45 -7.87 2.26
N LYS A 42 12.80 -8.73 1.31
CA LYS A 42 11.83 -9.27 0.36
C LYS A 42 11.04 -10.42 0.99
N ASP A 43 9.99 -10.10 1.72
CA ASP A 43 9.18 -11.07 2.45
C ASP A 43 7.77 -10.51 2.75
N ASN A 44 6.88 -11.37 3.23
CA ASN A 44 5.60 -10.94 3.78
C ASN A 44 5.82 -10.11 5.06
N ALA A 45 5.17 -8.95 5.13
CA ALA A 45 5.20 -8.07 6.30
C ALA A 45 4.83 -8.79 7.61
N LEU A 46 3.90 -9.75 7.55
CA LEU A 46 3.44 -10.51 8.72
C LEU A 46 4.53 -11.40 9.33
N ASN A 47 5.57 -11.76 8.57
CA ASN A 47 6.71 -12.52 9.08
C ASN A 47 7.70 -11.62 9.84
N ASN A 48 7.58 -10.29 9.72
CA ASN A 48 8.58 -9.33 10.17
C ASN A 48 8.03 -8.33 11.21
N LEU A 49 7.01 -8.73 11.99
CA LEU A 49 6.27 -7.82 12.89
C LEU A 49 7.00 -7.38 14.16
N THR A 50 8.10 -8.04 14.54
CA THR A 50 8.77 -7.83 15.82
C THR A 50 10.24 -7.42 15.64
N GLY A 51 10.83 -6.84 16.69
CA GLY A 51 12.25 -6.42 16.69
C GLY A 51 12.53 -5.00 16.20
N TYR A 52 11.49 -4.18 16.03
CA TYR A 52 11.60 -2.78 15.59
C TYR A 52 10.99 -1.84 16.63
N ASN A 53 11.53 -0.63 16.75
CA ASN A 53 10.97 0.41 17.63
C ASN A 53 9.82 1.18 16.96
N PHE A 54 9.82 1.23 15.63
CA PHE A 54 8.81 1.89 14.82
C PHE A 54 8.48 1.04 13.59
N ALA A 55 7.20 1.01 13.23
CA ALA A 55 6.72 0.39 12.01
C ALA A 55 5.82 1.36 11.25
N GLY A 56 6.12 1.59 9.98
CA GLY A 56 5.26 2.29 9.02
C GLY A 56 4.80 1.33 7.93
N ALA A 57 3.66 1.60 7.29
CA ALA A 57 3.16 0.77 6.19
C ALA A 57 2.53 1.62 5.09
N HIS A 58 2.81 1.26 3.84
CA HIS A 58 2.24 1.89 2.65
C HIS A 58 1.46 0.86 1.82
N PRO A 59 0.39 0.26 2.37
CA PRO A 59 -0.35 -0.77 1.67
C PRO A 59 -0.96 -0.21 0.38
N VAL A 60 -1.27 -1.12 -0.55
CA VAL A 60 -1.93 -0.74 -1.81
C VAL A 60 -3.23 0.01 -1.54
N CYS A 61 -3.35 1.23 -2.08
CA CYS A 61 -4.53 2.07 -1.89
C CYS A 61 -5.67 1.74 -2.86
N LYS A 62 -5.53 0.72 -3.73
CA LYS A 62 -6.49 0.35 -4.78
C LYS A 62 -7.93 0.24 -4.28
N TYR A 63 -8.12 -0.28 -3.08
CA TYR A 63 -9.44 -0.47 -2.45
C TYR A 63 -9.84 0.63 -1.46
N LEU A 64 -8.93 1.57 -1.17
CA LEU A 64 -9.13 2.67 -0.22
C LEU A 64 -9.38 4.01 -0.95
N THR A 65 -8.79 4.19 -2.13
CA THR A 65 -8.88 5.44 -2.89
C THR A 65 -10.20 5.54 -3.65
N ASN A 66 -10.80 6.74 -3.62
CA ASN A 66 -11.98 7.05 -4.42
C ASN A 66 -11.70 6.94 -5.94
N SER A 67 -10.45 7.12 -6.40
CA SER A 67 -10.13 6.87 -7.81
C SER A 67 -10.25 5.39 -8.21
N GLY A 68 -10.24 4.48 -7.24
CA GLY A 68 -10.39 3.04 -7.43
C GLY A 68 -11.85 2.57 -7.50
N VAL A 69 -12.83 3.40 -7.13
CA VAL A 69 -14.25 3.04 -7.04
C VAL A 69 -14.97 2.93 -8.39
N GLY A 70 -14.31 2.41 -9.42
CA GLY A 70 -14.95 2.08 -10.70
C GLY A 70 -16.11 1.09 -10.57
N TRP A 71 -16.17 0.33 -9.46
CA TRP A 71 -17.32 -0.53 -9.14
C TRP A 71 -18.54 0.22 -8.61
N LEU A 72 -18.38 1.45 -8.09
CA LEU A 72 -19.49 2.33 -7.75
C LEU A 72 -20.05 2.99 -9.01
N ALA A 73 -19.19 3.37 -9.96
CA ALA A 73 -19.59 3.97 -11.23
C ALA A 73 -19.79 2.92 -12.35
N ARG A 74 -20.77 2.02 -12.17
CA ARG A 74 -21.10 1.02 -13.20
C ARG A 74 -22.12 1.57 -14.18
N VAL A 75 -21.79 1.64 -15.47
CA VAL A 75 -22.76 1.99 -16.53
C VAL A 75 -23.45 0.76 -17.13
N LYS A 76 -23.00 -0.45 -16.79
CA LYS A 76 -23.58 -1.72 -17.29
C LYS A 76 -24.45 -2.38 -16.21
N PRO A 77 -25.60 -2.97 -16.60
CA PRO A 77 -26.44 -3.72 -15.68
C PRO A 77 -25.64 -4.81 -14.98
N THR A 78 -25.74 -4.89 -13.65
CA THR A 78 -25.07 -5.91 -12.84
C THR A 78 -26.09 -6.49 -11.87
N LYS A 79 -26.08 -7.81 -11.65
CA LYS A 79 -27.02 -8.49 -10.75
C LYS A 79 -26.93 -7.89 -9.33
N GLY A 80 -28.05 -7.43 -8.79
CA GLY A 80 -28.14 -6.82 -7.46
C GLY A 80 -27.83 -5.32 -7.40
N TYR A 81 -27.76 -4.63 -8.53
CA TYR A 81 -27.54 -3.17 -8.58
C TYR A 81 -28.72 -2.52 -9.32
N ASP A 82 -29.21 -1.40 -8.80
CA ASP A 82 -30.30 -0.62 -9.39
C ASP A 82 -29.76 0.60 -10.12
N TRP A 83 -30.41 0.98 -11.22
CA TRP A 83 -30.08 2.21 -11.94
C TRP A 83 -30.39 3.44 -11.09
N SER A 84 -29.42 4.33 -10.94
CA SER A 84 -29.62 5.64 -10.33
C SER A 84 -29.77 6.73 -11.40
N ASP A 85 -30.95 7.31 -11.51
CA ASP A 85 -31.15 8.46 -12.39
C ASP A 85 -30.36 9.70 -11.98
N LYS A 86 -30.09 9.84 -10.67
CA LYS A 86 -29.30 10.93 -10.11
C LYS A 86 -27.84 10.85 -10.54
N TYR A 87 -27.25 9.66 -10.46
CA TYR A 87 -25.81 9.46 -10.70
C TYR A 87 -25.50 8.92 -12.10
N LYS A 88 -26.52 8.50 -12.87
CA LYS A 88 -26.40 7.88 -14.19
C LYS A 88 -25.50 6.64 -14.21
N ILE A 89 -25.61 5.84 -13.15
CA ILE A 89 -24.85 4.60 -12.90
C ILE A 89 -25.74 3.61 -12.14
N TYR A 90 -25.41 2.32 -12.25
CA TYR A 90 -25.93 1.23 -11.42
C TYR A 90 -25.23 1.24 -10.07
N ILE A 91 -26.00 1.28 -8.99
CA ILE A 91 -25.53 1.31 -7.60
C ILE A 91 -26.15 0.16 -6.81
N ASN A 92 -25.38 -0.41 -5.89
CA ASN A 92 -25.84 -1.42 -4.94
C ASN A 92 -26.17 -0.69 -3.63
N TRP A 93 -27.44 -0.68 -3.26
CA TRP A 93 -27.94 -0.06 -2.03
C TRP A 93 -27.75 -0.97 -0.82
#